data_AF-A0A3A9W5K9-F1
#
_entry.id   AF-A0A3A9W5K9-F1
#
_cell.length_a   1.000
_cell.length_b   1.000
_cell.length_c   1.000
_cell.angle_alpha   90.00
_cell.angle_beta   90.00
_cell.angle_gamma   90.00
#
_symmetry.space_group_name_H-M   'P 1'
#
loop_
_entity.id
_entity.type
_entity.pdbx_description
1 polymer ?
#
loop_
_entity_poly.entity_id
_entity_poly.type
_entity_poly.pdbx_seq_one_letter_code
_entity_poly.pdbx_strand_id
1 'polypeptide(L)'
;MKKSTYLFTLVFLLIGNYTIAQTARVQLIHNSPDLAAATVDIYVNGSIPDASLDNIMFRTASPFLTVPTDTALTIDITAPDAVDNSSPIFTKQLNLADGFTYILVADGIVSDTGYEPNIPFDVFSYAFGQESGLNGVSNTDIVLHHGGVDAPTEIDIIDGAAVQGAPAIFNSADYGTFVGRDNSETTNGRYKSLPSIDYVIKVTDEATVETIEAYDATLTDLEGVNLAGDAVVLVASGFLNPTVNSDGADFGLFVFSALGGGGVGLEIPAVPKASVQLIHNSPDAGPVDVYVENVLTFEDVNFRVASPFFETFAKINLKIDVRPANATATSIPVLSEIVTLDENNDYIIVVDGLVSGSGANALNYEIYDLARQAANDNTKVDVLVHHGSPDTPSVDIFETAITNGAELVDNISYTDFDGYQTLDPTAYVLEIREEGTTNVLNESNADISGFIGQSITIIASGLLTPSSGNEDQALELYVFTSSGGAGIGLGNTLSVDEFNESNTRIWPNPVLSEVNIQIPFLYNKGTVQIFDIIGKQMISENLEKNTVNTVDVSQLGTGIYILQLNIDDKNLTTKIEIR
;
A
#
# COMPACT_ATOMS: atom_id res chain seq x y z
N MET A 1 -27.65 -72.17 80.34
CA MET A 1 -27.61 -73.20 79.27
C MET A 1 -28.55 -72.78 78.15
N LYS A 2 -28.07 -72.88 76.90
CA LYS A 2 -28.82 -72.76 75.62
C LYS A 2 -29.20 -71.32 75.19
N LYS A 3 -29.06 -70.89 73.94
CA LYS A 3 -28.40 -71.39 72.72
C LYS A 3 -28.25 -70.16 71.81
N SER A 4 -27.11 -70.03 71.14
CA SER A 4 -26.88 -69.10 70.04
C SER A 4 -27.91 -69.31 68.90
N THR A 5 -28.37 -68.22 68.30
CA THR A 5 -28.91 -68.20 66.94
C THR A 5 -28.43 -66.90 66.32
N TYR A 6 -27.38 -67.00 65.50
CA TYR A 6 -26.89 -65.91 64.67
C TYR A 6 -27.88 -65.70 63.53
N LEU A 7 -28.60 -64.57 63.54
CA LEU A 7 -29.37 -64.10 62.39
C LEU A 7 -28.46 -63.15 61.60
N PHE A 8 -28.01 -63.59 60.43
CA PHE A 8 -27.28 -62.76 59.48
C PHE A 8 -28.28 -61.81 58.81
N THR A 9 -28.25 -60.53 59.18
CA THR A 9 -28.98 -59.48 58.46
C THR A 9 -28.09 -58.99 57.32
N LEU A 10 -28.43 -59.37 56.09
CA LEU A 10 -27.82 -58.88 54.87
C LEU A 10 -28.28 -57.41 54.65
N VAL A 11 -27.37 -56.46 54.81
CA VAL A 11 -27.60 -55.06 54.43
C VAL A 11 -27.33 -54.95 52.93
N PHE A 12 -28.39 -54.78 52.13
CA PHE A 12 -28.26 -54.37 50.73
C PHE A 12 -27.81 -52.90 50.69
N LEU A 13 -26.56 -52.66 50.30
CA LEU A 13 -26.06 -51.34 49.96
C LEU A 13 -26.62 -50.98 48.58
N LEU A 14 -27.62 -50.10 48.51
CA LEU A 14 -28.00 -49.46 47.26
C LEU A 14 -26.85 -48.53 46.85
N ILE A 15 -26.03 -48.98 45.91
CA ILE A 15 -25.11 -48.12 45.17
C ILE A 15 -25.98 -47.37 44.16
N GLY A 16 -26.31 -46.11 44.46
CA GLY A 16 -26.88 -45.21 43.47
C GLY A 16 -25.84 -45.00 42.36
N ASN A 17 -26.17 -45.38 41.13
CA ASN A 17 -25.40 -44.96 39.96
C ASN A 17 -25.58 -43.45 39.81
N TYR A 18 -24.59 -42.67 40.23
CA TYR A 18 -24.51 -41.26 39.86
C TYR A 18 -23.98 -41.18 38.43
N THR A 19 -24.88 -40.91 37.47
CA THR A 19 -24.48 -40.51 36.12
C THR A 19 -24.04 -39.05 36.19
N ILE A 20 -22.76 -38.78 35.95
CA ILE A 20 -22.27 -37.41 35.72
C ILE A 20 -22.74 -37.02 34.32
N ALA A 21 -23.41 -35.86 34.20
CA ALA A 21 -23.81 -35.33 32.89
C ALA A 21 -22.55 -34.98 32.09
N GLN A 22 -22.45 -35.48 30.86
CA GLN A 22 -21.34 -35.17 29.95
C GLN A 22 -21.59 -33.77 29.36
N THR A 23 -20.56 -32.91 29.39
CA THR A 23 -20.69 -31.51 29.00
C THR A 23 -19.46 -31.00 28.26
N ALA A 24 -19.66 -30.03 27.38
CA ALA A 24 -18.61 -29.28 26.70
C ALA A 24 -18.79 -27.78 26.95
N ARG A 25 -17.73 -27.02 26.71
CA ARG A 25 -17.73 -25.54 26.74
C ARG A 25 -17.79 -25.03 25.31
N VAL A 26 -18.65 -24.07 25.00
CA VAL A 26 -18.83 -23.55 23.64
C VAL A 26 -18.90 -22.03 23.65
N GLN A 27 -18.09 -21.37 22.84
CA GLN A 27 -18.27 -19.97 22.45
C GLN A 27 -18.80 -19.93 21.02
N LEU A 28 -19.79 -19.08 20.76
CA LEU A 28 -20.37 -18.85 19.45
C LEU A 28 -20.01 -17.44 19.00
N ILE A 29 -19.55 -17.30 17.76
CA ILE A 29 -19.21 -16.02 17.12
C ILE A 29 -20.09 -15.88 15.88
N HIS A 30 -20.85 -14.79 15.80
CA HIS A 30 -21.61 -14.45 14.61
C HIS A 30 -20.76 -13.58 13.69
N ASN A 31 -20.38 -14.12 12.53
CA ASN A 31 -19.46 -13.49 11.58
C ASN A 31 -19.99 -13.52 10.14
N SER A 32 -21.29 -13.76 9.93
CA SER A 32 -21.90 -13.61 8.60
C SER A 32 -22.07 -12.13 8.27
N PRO A 33 -21.42 -11.63 7.20
CA PRO A 33 -21.50 -10.23 6.82
C PRO A 33 -22.77 -9.90 5.99
N ASP A 34 -23.66 -10.88 5.79
CA ASP A 34 -24.90 -10.67 5.04
C ASP A 34 -25.86 -9.77 5.81
N LEU A 35 -26.33 -8.70 5.17
CA LEU A 35 -27.31 -7.77 5.71
C LEU A 35 -28.61 -8.43 6.17
N ALA A 36 -29.05 -9.52 5.52
CA ALA A 36 -30.22 -10.28 5.93
C ALA A 36 -30.00 -11.07 7.24
N ALA A 37 -28.74 -11.31 7.60
CA ALA A 37 -28.32 -11.93 8.85
C ALA A 37 -27.57 -10.94 9.76
N ALA A 38 -27.73 -9.61 9.58
CA ALA A 38 -27.02 -8.60 10.38
C ALA A 38 -27.22 -8.77 11.89
N THR A 39 -28.37 -9.33 12.27
CA THR A 39 -28.69 -9.81 13.62
C THR A 39 -29.40 -11.15 13.51
N VAL A 40 -29.11 -12.09 14.40
CA VAL A 40 -29.77 -13.40 14.45
C VAL A 40 -30.07 -13.83 15.88
N ASP A 41 -30.93 -14.83 16.06
CA ASP A 41 -31.00 -15.58 17.32
C ASP A 41 -30.40 -16.96 17.12
N ILE A 42 -29.73 -17.46 18.16
CA ILE A 42 -29.11 -18.78 18.16
C ILE A 42 -29.77 -19.68 19.21
N TYR A 43 -30.52 -20.65 18.71
CA TYR A 43 -31.12 -21.70 19.52
C TYR A 43 -30.16 -22.90 19.62
N VAL A 44 -29.95 -23.35 20.85
CA VAL A 44 -29.18 -24.55 21.18
C VAL A 44 -30.14 -25.60 21.73
N ASN A 45 -30.26 -26.72 21.02
CA ASN A 45 -31.21 -27.80 21.33
C ASN A 45 -32.65 -27.31 21.51
N GLY A 46 -33.08 -26.36 20.68
CA GLY A 46 -34.45 -25.85 20.67
C GLY A 46 -34.78 -24.79 21.72
N SER A 47 -33.79 -24.23 22.40
CA SER A 47 -33.96 -23.10 23.32
C SER A 47 -32.81 -22.11 23.20
N ILE A 48 -33.00 -20.84 23.56
CA ILE A 48 -31.90 -19.87 23.73
C ILE A 48 -31.34 -20.05 25.15
N PRO A 49 -30.15 -20.65 25.33
CA PRO A 49 -29.65 -21.00 26.66
C PRO A 49 -29.08 -19.80 27.44
N ASP A 50 -28.72 -18.71 26.74
CA ASP A 50 -28.16 -17.49 27.31
C ASP A 50 -28.66 -16.27 26.53
N ALA A 51 -28.89 -15.15 27.23
CA ALA A 51 -29.35 -13.90 26.60
C ALA A 51 -28.34 -13.31 25.61
N SER A 52 -27.05 -13.70 25.69
CA SER A 52 -26.04 -13.31 24.70
C SER A 52 -26.26 -13.90 23.30
N LEU A 53 -27.16 -14.89 23.19
CA LEU A 53 -27.52 -15.55 21.93
C LEU A 53 -28.87 -15.07 21.36
N ASP A 54 -29.50 -14.12 22.03
CA ASP A 54 -30.70 -13.43 21.58
C ASP A 54 -30.27 -12.11 20.90
N ASN A 55 -30.72 -11.90 19.66
CA ASN A 55 -30.39 -10.73 18.86
C ASN A 55 -28.88 -10.48 18.72
N ILE A 56 -28.08 -11.54 18.52
CA ILE A 56 -26.63 -11.42 18.35
C ILE A 56 -26.33 -10.71 17.03
N MET A 57 -25.58 -9.60 17.11
CA MET A 57 -25.20 -8.80 15.94
C MET A 57 -23.98 -9.41 15.23
N PHE A 58 -23.84 -9.14 13.94
CA PHE A 58 -22.61 -9.40 13.20
C PHE A 58 -21.38 -8.88 13.97
N ARG A 59 -20.29 -9.67 13.97
CA ARG A 59 -19.06 -9.47 14.75
C ARG A 59 -19.29 -9.44 16.26
N THR A 60 -20.16 -10.31 16.77
CA THR A 60 -20.38 -10.48 18.22
C THR A 60 -20.18 -11.93 18.63
N ALA A 61 -19.61 -12.15 19.82
CA ALA A 61 -19.42 -13.46 20.42
C ALA A 61 -20.20 -13.62 21.72
N SER A 62 -20.64 -14.85 22.00
CA SER A 62 -21.10 -15.24 23.34
C SER A 62 -19.92 -15.40 24.30
N PRO A 63 -20.14 -15.37 25.63
CA PRO A 63 -19.22 -16.02 26.55
C PRO A 63 -19.20 -17.54 26.32
N PHE A 64 -18.27 -18.25 26.95
CA PHE A 64 -18.29 -19.72 26.94
C PHE A 64 -19.48 -20.28 27.75
N LEU A 65 -20.34 -21.02 27.06
CA LEU A 65 -21.54 -21.67 27.58
C LEU A 65 -21.27 -23.15 27.84
N THR A 66 -21.92 -23.72 28.86
CA THR A 66 -21.89 -25.17 29.09
C THR A 66 -23.05 -25.82 28.35
N VAL A 67 -22.73 -26.76 27.45
CA VAL A 67 -23.72 -27.52 26.68
C VAL A 67 -23.62 -29.02 26.96
N PRO A 68 -24.73 -29.76 26.88
CA PRO A 68 -24.70 -31.21 27.02
C PRO A 68 -24.04 -31.87 25.79
N THR A 69 -23.37 -33.02 25.99
CA THR A 69 -22.70 -33.78 24.92
C THR A 69 -23.21 -35.23 24.79
N ASP A 70 -24.23 -35.58 25.57
CA ASP A 70 -24.88 -36.90 25.52
C ASP A 70 -25.71 -37.11 24.25
N THR A 71 -26.06 -36.02 23.55
CA THR A 71 -26.76 -35.99 22.27
C THR A 71 -26.10 -34.98 21.33
N ALA A 72 -26.36 -35.11 20.02
CA ALA A 72 -25.88 -34.15 19.04
C ALA A 72 -26.44 -32.75 19.36
N LEU A 73 -25.54 -31.77 19.51
CA LEU A 73 -25.89 -30.39 19.70
C LEU A 73 -26.53 -29.85 18.42
N THR A 74 -27.80 -29.45 18.47
CA THR A 74 -28.49 -28.80 17.36
C THR A 74 -28.38 -27.29 17.55
N ILE A 75 -27.75 -26.62 16.57
CA ILE A 75 -27.66 -25.17 16.46
C ILE A 75 -28.63 -24.74 15.36
N ASP A 76 -29.67 -24.02 15.75
CA ASP A 76 -30.61 -23.40 14.82
C ASP A 76 -30.41 -21.88 14.86
N ILE A 77 -30.20 -21.29 13.69
CA ILE A 77 -30.06 -19.84 13.52
C ILE A 77 -31.35 -19.30 12.91
N THR A 78 -31.94 -18.29 13.55
CA THR A 78 -33.21 -17.71 13.14
C THR A 78 -33.08 -16.20 12.94
N ALA A 79 -34.06 -15.63 12.26
CA ALA A 79 -34.24 -14.17 12.22
C ALA A 79 -34.51 -13.64 13.65
N PRO A 80 -34.12 -12.38 13.96
CA PRO A 80 -34.18 -11.79 15.31
C PRO A 80 -35.60 -11.63 15.87
N ASP A 81 -36.60 -11.58 14.98
CA ASP A 81 -38.02 -11.45 15.34
C ASP A 81 -38.77 -12.79 15.26
N ALA A 82 -38.05 -13.91 15.17
CA ALA A 82 -38.68 -15.23 15.08
C ALA A 82 -39.41 -15.59 16.39
N VAL A 83 -40.64 -16.11 16.27
CA VAL A 83 -41.43 -16.52 17.43
C VAL A 83 -40.86 -17.79 18.09
N ASP A 84 -40.26 -18.67 17.29
CA ASP A 84 -39.60 -19.91 17.68
C ASP A 84 -38.60 -20.36 16.59
N ASN A 85 -37.93 -21.50 16.81
CA ASN A 85 -37.00 -22.12 15.87
C ASN A 85 -37.64 -23.14 14.91
N SER A 86 -38.94 -23.06 14.64
CA SER A 86 -39.63 -24.04 13.78
C SER A 86 -39.29 -23.92 12.28
N SER A 87 -38.75 -22.77 11.85
CA SER A 87 -38.31 -22.49 10.48
C SER A 87 -36.98 -21.73 10.51
N PRO A 88 -35.87 -22.40 10.87
CA PRO A 88 -34.58 -21.74 10.98
C PRO A 88 -34.04 -21.35 9.59
N ILE A 89 -33.26 -20.27 9.56
CA ILE A 89 -32.47 -19.86 8.40
C ILE A 89 -31.42 -20.95 8.13
N PHE A 90 -30.83 -21.49 9.19
CA PHE A 90 -29.82 -22.53 9.11
C PHE A 90 -29.88 -23.48 10.31
N THR A 91 -29.62 -24.77 10.08
CA THR A 91 -29.53 -25.79 11.13
C THR A 91 -28.24 -26.58 10.96
N LYS A 92 -27.46 -26.71 12.04
CA LYS A 92 -26.31 -27.62 12.12
C LYS A 92 -26.39 -28.53 13.31
N GLN A 93 -26.02 -29.79 13.11
CA GLN A 93 -25.85 -30.76 14.19
C GLN A 93 -24.37 -31.07 14.40
N LEU A 94 -23.91 -30.96 15.64
CA LEU A 94 -22.52 -31.17 16.03
C LEU A 94 -22.45 -32.26 17.11
N ASN A 95 -21.56 -33.23 16.93
CA ASN A 95 -21.22 -34.20 17.97
C ASN A 95 -20.01 -33.69 18.73
N LEU A 96 -20.24 -33.15 19.93
CA LEU A 96 -19.18 -32.60 20.77
C LEU A 96 -18.62 -33.68 21.70
N ALA A 97 -17.30 -33.67 21.91
CA ALA A 97 -16.66 -34.55 22.87
C ALA A 97 -16.81 -34.01 24.30
N ASP A 98 -17.07 -34.91 25.25
CA ASP A 98 -17.13 -34.58 26.68
C ASP A 98 -15.82 -33.95 27.18
N GLY A 99 -15.93 -32.86 27.91
CA GLY A 99 -14.81 -32.13 28.51
C GLY A 99 -13.99 -31.26 27.56
N PHE A 100 -14.40 -31.11 26.30
CA PHE A 100 -13.72 -30.26 25.31
C PHE A 100 -14.30 -28.84 25.32
N THR A 101 -13.47 -27.90 24.86
CA THR A 101 -13.84 -26.49 24.68
C THR A 101 -13.85 -26.16 23.18
N TYR A 102 -14.97 -25.65 22.69
CA TYR A 102 -15.21 -25.38 21.28
C TYR A 102 -15.40 -23.89 21.01
N ILE A 103 -14.87 -23.43 19.88
CA ILE A 103 -15.28 -22.18 19.24
C ILE A 103 -16.12 -22.55 18.02
N LEU A 104 -17.27 -21.91 17.87
CA LEU A 104 -18.13 -22.01 16.70
C LEU A 104 -18.20 -20.63 16.04
N VAL A 105 -17.88 -20.53 14.76
CA VAL A 105 -17.99 -19.27 14.00
C VAL A 105 -19.02 -19.48 12.90
N ALA A 106 -20.04 -18.63 12.87
CA ALA A 106 -21.05 -18.63 11.81
C ALA A 106 -20.62 -17.65 10.72
N ASP A 107 -20.31 -18.15 9.52
CA ASP A 107 -19.87 -17.35 8.37
C ASP A 107 -20.77 -17.58 7.16
N GLY A 108 -20.49 -16.83 6.08
CA GLY A 108 -21.11 -16.99 4.78
C GLY A 108 -22.38 -16.17 4.63
N ILE A 109 -23.11 -16.43 3.54
CA ILE A 109 -24.21 -15.62 3.04
C ILE A 109 -25.51 -16.43 3.08
N VAL A 110 -26.58 -15.82 3.58
CA VAL A 110 -27.92 -16.42 3.66
C VAL A 110 -28.80 -16.04 2.46
N SER A 111 -28.48 -14.91 1.81
CA SER A 111 -29.21 -14.37 0.68
C SER A 111 -28.88 -15.09 -0.63
N ASP A 112 -29.91 -15.31 -1.44
CA ASP A 112 -29.76 -15.97 -2.75
C ASP A 112 -29.03 -15.10 -3.79
N THR A 113 -29.02 -13.77 -3.63
CA THR A 113 -28.46 -12.80 -4.58
C THR A 113 -27.84 -11.60 -3.86
N GLY A 114 -26.94 -10.88 -4.53
CA GLY A 114 -26.37 -9.61 -4.04
C GLY A 114 -24.96 -9.74 -3.47
N TYR A 115 -24.36 -10.92 -3.55
CA TYR A 115 -23.03 -11.21 -3.04
C TYR A 115 -22.23 -12.02 -4.06
N GLU A 116 -20.96 -11.65 -4.24
CA GLU A 116 -20.01 -12.27 -5.16
C GLU A 116 -18.62 -12.36 -4.47
N PRO A 117 -18.15 -13.58 -4.13
CA PRO A 117 -18.82 -14.86 -4.31
C PRO A 117 -19.96 -15.06 -3.30
N ASN A 118 -21.03 -15.76 -3.73
CA ASN A 118 -22.09 -16.17 -2.81
C ASN A 118 -21.71 -17.47 -2.07
N ILE A 119 -20.86 -17.36 -1.04
CA ILE A 119 -20.47 -18.50 -0.20
C ILE A 119 -21.64 -18.88 0.74
N PRO A 120 -22.15 -20.13 0.70
CA PRO A 120 -23.26 -20.53 1.55
C PRO A 120 -22.95 -20.38 3.03
N PHE A 121 -23.95 -19.93 3.80
CA PHE A 121 -23.87 -19.85 5.25
C PHE A 121 -23.56 -21.22 5.90
N ASP A 122 -22.59 -21.25 6.82
CA ASP A 122 -22.27 -22.44 7.64
C ASP A 122 -21.71 -22.04 9.02
N VAL A 123 -21.67 -22.98 9.96
CA VAL A 123 -21.07 -22.84 11.29
C VAL A 123 -19.81 -23.70 11.41
N PHE A 124 -18.64 -23.08 11.37
CA PHE A 124 -17.35 -23.76 11.49
C PHE A 124 -16.99 -24.02 12.94
N SER A 125 -16.37 -25.17 13.23
CA SER A 125 -16.12 -25.61 14.61
C SER A 125 -14.66 -25.89 14.89
N TYR A 126 -14.19 -25.43 16.06
CA TYR A 126 -12.83 -25.62 16.52
C TYR A 126 -12.76 -26.24 17.91
N ALA A 127 -12.31 -27.49 18.00
CA ALA A 127 -12.41 -28.30 19.21
C ALA A 127 -11.39 -28.04 20.33
N PHE A 128 -10.40 -27.16 20.13
CA PHE A 128 -9.38 -26.84 21.15
C PHE A 128 -9.41 -25.36 21.53
N GLY A 129 -10.61 -24.82 21.73
CA GLY A 129 -10.79 -23.47 22.28
C GLY A 129 -10.14 -23.34 23.65
N GLN A 130 -9.73 -22.12 23.98
CA GLN A 130 -9.08 -21.79 25.25
C GLN A 130 -9.83 -20.64 25.92
N GLU A 131 -10.12 -20.77 27.22
CA GLU A 131 -10.77 -19.72 28.02
C GLU A 131 -9.74 -18.76 28.65
N SER A 132 -8.44 -19.08 28.57
CA SER A 132 -7.30 -18.28 29.06
C SER A 132 -6.00 -18.73 28.37
N GLY A 133 -5.00 -17.85 28.30
CA GLY A 133 -3.69 -18.19 27.75
C GLY A 133 -2.92 -19.20 28.61
N LEU A 134 -2.13 -20.06 27.96
CA LEU A 134 -1.41 -21.16 28.60
C LEU A 134 0.10 -20.92 28.72
N ASN A 135 0.66 -19.95 27.98
CA ASN A 135 2.10 -19.76 27.83
C ASN A 135 2.68 -18.57 28.62
N GLY A 136 2.02 -18.18 29.71
CA GLY A 136 2.50 -17.17 30.65
C GLY A 136 1.84 -15.80 30.52
N VAL A 137 1.96 -14.99 31.57
CA VAL A 137 1.24 -13.71 31.73
C VAL A 137 1.77 -12.57 30.85
N SER A 138 2.80 -12.82 30.04
CA SER A 138 3.40 -11.85 29.11
C SER A 138 3.09 -12.14 27.65
N ASN A 139 2.31 -13.20 27.39
CA ASN A 139 1.97 -13.63 26.04
C ASN A 139 0.46 -13.64 25.87
N THR A 140 0.03 -13.46 24.63
CA THR A 140 -1.35 -13.65 24.20
C THR A 140 -1.39 -14.89 23.31
N ASP A 141 -2.27 -15.82 23.63
CA ASP A 141 -2.51 -16.99 22.79
C ASP A 141 -3.59 -16.63 21.77
N ILE A 142 -3.30 -16.80 20.47
CA ILE A 142 -4.18 -16.39 19.37
C ILE A 142 -4.45 -17.58 18.44
N VAL A 143 -5.70 -17.76 18.03
CA VAL A 143 -6.08 -18.61 16.89
C VAL A 143 -6.73 -17.75 15.82
N LEU A 144 -6.26 -17.88 14.58
CA LEU A 144 -6.85 -17.21 13.41
C LEU A 144 -8.00 -18.06 12.88
N HIS A 145 -9.10 -17.43 12.51
CA HIS A 145 -10.18 -17.99 11.71
C HIS A 145 -10.38 -17.13 10.46
N HIS A 146 -10.43 -17.75 9.28
CA HIS A 146 -10.68 -17.02 8.05
C HIS A 146 -12.17 -17.06 7.65
N GLY A 147 -12.87 -15.93 7.77
CA GLY A 147 -14.28 -15.79 7.37
C GLY A 147 -14.55 -14.62 6.42
N GLY A 148 -13.52 -14.11 5.71
CA GLY A 148 -13.66 -13.06 4.71
C GLY A 148 -14.18 -13.67 3.40
N VAL A 149 -15.35 -13.23 2.92
CA VAL A 149 -16.10 -13.98 1.89
C VAL A 149 -15.49 -13.84 0.49
N ASP A 150 -15.02 -12.66 0.14
CA ASP A 150 -14.42 -12.32 -1.17
C ASP A 150 -12.91 -12.06 -1.08
N ALA A 151 -12.30 -12.39 0.06
CA ALA A 151 -10.87 -12.44 0.22
C ALA A 151 -10.29 -13.65 -0.54
N PRO A 152 -8.96 -13.65 -0.84
CA PRO A 152 -8.29 -14.82 -1.40
C PRO A 152 -8.56 -16.08 -0.58
N THR A 153 -8.67 -17.22 -1.27
CA THR A 153 -9.03 -18.51 -0.65
C THR A 153 -8.14 -18.86 0.54
N GLU A 154 -6.86 -18.56 0.42
CA GLU A 154 -5.81 -18.78 1.42
C GLU A 154 -5.18 -17.43 1.75
N ILE A 155 -5.22 -17.06 3.03
CA ILE A 155 -4.55 -15.85 3.53
C ILE A 155 -3.41 -16.22 4.49
N ASP A 156 -2.35 -15.44 4.41
CA ASP A 156 -1.27 -15.42 5.37
C ASP A 156 -1.35 -14.16 6.23
N ILE A 157 -0.93 -14.26 7.50
CA ILE A 157 -0.65 -13.10 8.34
C ILE A 157 0.85 -13.10 8.63
N ILE A 158 1.54 -12.07 8.17
CA ILE A 158 2.97 -11.88 8.37
C ILE A 158 3.24 -10.68 9.27
N ASP A 159 4.40 -10.70 9.95
CA ASP A 159 4.92 -9.50 10.63
C ASP A 159 5.24 -8.44 9.56
N GLY A 160 4.73 -7.22 9.72
CA GLY A 160 4.88 -6.12 8.78
C GLY A 160 6.33 -5.67 8.59
N ALA A 161 7.20 -5.94 9.57
CA ALA A 161 8.64 -5.72 9.48
C ALA A 161 9.38 -6.88 8.78
N ALA A 162 8.69 -7.96 8.45
CA ALA A 162 9.33 -9.13 7.88
C ALA A 162 9.72 -8.94 6.39
N VAL A 163 10.86 -9.51 6.02
CA VAL A 163 11.32 -9.58 4.62
C VAL A 163 10.51 -10.61 3.83
N GLN A 164 10.44 -10.46 2.51
CA GLN A 164 9.75 -11.42 1.64
C GLN A 164 10.30 -12.84 1.86
N GLY A 165 9.40 -13.81 2.09
CA GLY A 165 9.74 -15.21 2.38
C GLY A 165 10.03 -15.53 3.85
N ALA A 166 9.87 -14.56 4.77
CA ALA A 166 9.82 -14.85 6.19
C ALA A 166 8.63 -15.76 6.54
N PRO A 167 8.76 -16.64 7.54
CA PRO A 167 7.65 -17.49 7.95
C PRO A 167 6.49 -16.64 8.47
N ALA A 168 5.29 -16.90 7.97
CA ALA A 168 4.09 -16.23 8.42
C ALA A 168 3.82 -16.51 9.92
N ILE A 169 3.24 -15.52 10.60
CA ILE A 169 2.73 -15.67 11.97
C ILE A 169 1.62 -16.73 11.96
N PHE A 170 0.70 -16.60 10.99
CA PHE A 170 -0.30 -17.60 10.62
C PHE A 170 -0.16 -17.86 9.13
N ASN A 171 0.05 -19.13 8.78
CA ASN A 171 0.29 -19.54 7.41
C ASN A 171 -0.91 -20.32 6.88
N SER A 172 -1.32 -20.06 5.64
CA SER A 172 -2.28 -20.82 4.86
C SER A 172 -3.60 -21.01 5.60
N ALA A 173 -4.28 -19.90 5.88
CA ALA A 173 -5.63 -19.93 6.43
C ALA A 173 -6.65 -20.00 5.30
N ASP A 174 -7.12 -21.20 4.99
CA ASP A 174 -8.27 -21.45 4.11
C ASP A 174 -9.55 -20.84 4.69
N TYR A 175 -10.46 -20.35 3.84
CA TYR A 175 -11.80 -19.93 4.26
C TYR A 175 -12.50 -21.03 5.09
N GLY A 176 -13.07 -20.64 6.24
CA GLY A 176 -13.76 -21.51 7.19
C GLY A 176 -12.84 -22.35 8.08
N THR A 177 -11.52 -22.17 7.98
CA THR A 177 -10.55 -22.92 8.78
C THR A 177 -9.94 -22.10 9.91
N PHE A 178 -9.41 -22.82 10.90
CA PHE A 178 -8.73 -22.24 12.04
C PHE A 178 -7.24 -22.57 12.00
N VAL A 179 -6.41 -21.54 12.09
CA VAL A 179 -4.95 -21.66 12.09
C VAL A 179 -4.41 -21.15 13.42
N GLY A 180 -3.63 -21.99 14.08
CA GLY A 180 -2.81 -21.60 15.21
C GLY A 180 -1.84 -22.72 15.49
N ARG A 181 -0.55 -22.41 15.69
CA ARG A 181 0.35 -23.23 16.51
C ARG A 181 1.75 -22.63 16.68
N ASP A 182 2.26 -22.68 17.91
CA ASP A 182 3.07 -23.88 18.23
C ASP A 182 3.08 -24.23 19.73
N ASN A 183 2.90 -25.53 20.05
CA ASN A 183 3.19 -26.15 21.33
C ASN A 183 3.99 -27.40 21.00
N SER A 184 5.29 -27.42 21.30
CA SER A 184 6.23 -28.36 20.68
C SER A 184 6.00 -29.86 20.92
N GLU A 185 4.94 -30.33 21.61
CA GLU A 185 4.69 -31.76 21.77
C GLU A 185 3.20 -32.10 21.77
N THR A 186 2.94 -33.33 21.36
CA THR A 186 1.69 -34.05 21.04
C THR A 186 0.51 -34.02 22.04
N THR A 187 0.36 -32.99 22.88
CA THR A 187 -0.76 -32.84 23.81
C THR A 187 -1.11 -31.38 24.08
N ASN A 188 -2.35 -30.99 23.78
CA ASN A 188 -3.07 -29.76 24.15
C ASN A 188 -2.33 -28.41 23.97
N GLY A 189 -2.45 -27.88 22.76
CA GLY A 189 -2.38 -26.45 22.46
C GLY A 189 -2.46 -26.23 20.96
N ARG A 190 -3.38 -25.34 20.56
CA ARG A 190 -3.81 -25.18 19.17
C ARG A 190 -3.77 -23.71 18.72
N TYR A 191 -3.30 -22.84 19.61
CA TYR A 191 -3.13 -21.41 19.39
C TYR A 191 -1.65 -21.09 19.12
N LYS A 192 -1.39 -19.99 18.44
CA LYS A 192 -0.07 -19.37 18.35
C LYS A 192 0.13 -18.47 19.57
N SER A 193 1.17 -18.71 20.35
CA SER A 193 1.52 -17.82 21.46
C SER A 193 2.45 -16.73 20.98
N LEU A 194 2.03 -15.47 21.12
CA LEU A 194 2.84 -14.30 20.78
C LEU A 194 3.14 -13.48 22.04
N PRO A 195 4.34 -12.89 22.17
CA PRO A 195 4.57 -11.85 23.16
C PRO A 195 3.49 -10.77 23.10
N SER A 196 2.97 -10.33 24.25
CA SER A 196 2.01 -9.22 24.31
C SER A 196 2.76 -7.90 24.14
N ILE A 197 3.06 -7.57 22.89
CA ILE A 197 3.63 -6.32 22.41
C ILE A 197 2.77 -5.83 21.23
N ASP A 198 3.07 -4.64 20.74
CA ASP A 198 2.38 -4.10 19.58
C ASP A 198 3.07 -4.59 18.30
N TYR A 199 2.26 -5.08 17.36
CA TYR A 199 2.71 -5.54 16.06
C TYR A 199 2.10 -4.69 14.96
N VAL A 200 2.84 -4.46 13.89
CA VAL A 200 2.23 -4.18 12.59
C VAL A 200 2.17 -5.51 11.88
N ILE A 201 0.99 -5.93 11.42
CA ILE A 201 0.80 -7.17 10.68
C ILE A 201 0.26 -6.88 9.29
N LYS A 202 0.59 -7.73 8.32
CA LYS A 202 0.04 -7.69 6.97
C LYS A 202 -0.77 -8.95 6.72
N VAL A 203 -1.94 -8.79 6.14
CA VAL A 203 -2.69 -9.89 5.53
C VAL A 203 -2.24 -9.97 4.07
N THR A 204 -1.75 -11.14 3.65
CA THR A 204 -1.29 -11.35 2.28
C THR A 204 -2.03 -12.51 1.63
N ASP A 205 -2.21 -12.43 0.32
CA ASP A 205 -2.63 -13.57 -0.50
C ASP A 205 -1.48 -14.60 -0.57
N GLU A 206 -1.70 -15.84 -0.15
CA GLU A 206 -0.65 -16.88 -0.18
C GLU A 206 -0.17 -17.17 -1.62
N ALA A 207 -1.04 -17.09 -2.62
CA ALA A 207 -0.73 -17.45 -4.00
C ALA A 207 0.12 -16.39 -4.71
N THR A 208 -0.18 -15.10 -4.48
CA THR A 208 0.49 -13.98 -5.15
C THR A 208 1.53 -13.29 -4.27
N VAL A 209 1.48 -13.52 -2.95
CA VAL A 209 2.28 -12.82 -1.93
C VAL A 209 1.94 -11.31 -1.86
N GLU A 210 0.84 -10.88 -2.49
CA GLU A 210 0.41 -9.48 -2.46
C GLU A 210 -0.20 -9.14 -1.10
N THR A 211 0.09 -7.92 -0.62
CA THR A 211 -0.53 -7.42 0.61
C THR A 211 -1.95 -6.98 0.31
N ILE A 212 -2.90 -7.56 1.02
CA ILE A 212 -4.31 -7.20 0.99
C ILE A 212 -4.53 -5.95 1.83
N GLU A 213 -4.08 -5.98 3.09
CA GLU A 213 -4.22 -4.87 4.03
C GLU A 213 -3.21 -5.02 5.19
N ALA A 214 -2.88 -3.92 5.85
CA ALA A 214 -2.07 -3.89 7.07
C ALA A 214 -2.88 -3.45 8.30
N TYR A 215 -2.51 -3.95 9.49
CA TYR A 215 -3.19 -3.69 10.76
C TYR A 215 -2.19 -3.40 11.88
N ASP A 216 -2.54 -2.47 12.77
CA ASP A 216 -1.93 -2.30 14.08
C ASP A 216 -2.58 -3.29 15.05
N ALA A 217 -1.83 -4.32 15.42
CA ALA A 217 -2.19 -5.31 16.43
C ALA A 217 -1.58 -4.94 17.78
N THR A 218 -2.19 -3.96 18.45
CA THR A 218 -1.80 -3.47 19.78
C THR A 218 -2.26 -4.44 20.88
N LEU A 219 -1.51 -5.52 21.12
CA LEU A 219 -1.92 -6.54 22.09
C LEU A 219 -1.80 -6.06 23.56
N THR A 220 -1.08 -4.97 23.80
CA THR A 220 -0.86 -4.43 25.14
C THR A 220 -2.01 -3.59 25.67
N ASP A 221 -2.79 -2.98 24.77
CA ASP A 221 -3.89 -2.06 25.09
C ASP A 221 -4.90 -1.98 23.94
N LEU A 222 -5.53 -3.10 23.61
CA LEU A 222 -6.55 -3.15 22.56
C LEU A 222 -7.85 -2.51 23.08
N GLU A 223 -8.12 -1.27 22.66
CA GLU A 223 -9.24 -0.42 23.13
C GLU A 223 -9.38 -0.33 24.67
N GLY A 224 -8.25 -0.23 25.40
CA GLY A 224 -8.27 -0.17 26.87
C GLY A 224 -8.19 -1.53 27.56
N VAL A 225 -8.01 -2.62 26.80
CA VAL A 225 -7.91 -4.00 27.31
C VAL A 225 -6.53 -4.57 27.03
N ASN A 226 -5.82 -4.94 28.08
CA ASN A 226 -4.55 -5.65 27.98
C ASN A 226 -4.80 -7.15 27.78
N LEU A 227 -4.36 -7.72 26.65
CA LEU A 227 -4.58 -9.12 26.29
C LEU A 227 -3.48 -10.07 26.83
N ALA A 228 -2.60 -9.60 27.69
CA ALA A 228 -1.52 -10.42 28.25
C ALA A 228 -2.06 -11.49 29.21
N GLY A 229 -1.74 -12.75 28.89
CA GLY A 229 -2.26 -13.93 29.58
C GLY A 229 -3.62 -14.42 29.05
N ASP A 230 -4.22 -13.74 28.07
CA ASP A 230 -5.50 -14.12 27.50
C ASP A 230 -5.34 -15.08 26.30
N ALA A 231 -6.44 -15.78 26.00
CA ALA A 231 -6.62 -16.51 24.76
C ALA A 231 -7.73 -15.85 23.94
N VAL A 232 -7.45 -15.55 22.68
CA VAL A 232 -8.35 -14.80 21.80
C VAL A 232 -8.51 -15.48 20.43
N VAL A 233 -9.63 -15.21 19.79
CA VAL A 233 -9.91 -15.61 18.39
C VAL A 233 -9.74 -14.39 17.52
N LEU A 234 -8.80 -14.44 16.57
CA LEU A 234 -8.63 -13.44 15.53
C LEU A 234 -9.45 -13.90 14.31
N VAL A 235 -10.36 -13.07 13.83
CA VAL A 235 -11.25 -13.43 12.72
C VAL A 235 -11.05 -12.45 11.57
N ALA A 236 -10.70 -12.96 10.39
CA ALA A 236 -10.82 -12.19 9.15
C ALA A 236 -12.31 -12.15 8.75
N SER A 237 -12.87 -10.95 8.62
CA SER A 237 -14.33 -10.73 8.57
C SER A 237 -14.71 -9.64 7.58
N GLY A 238 -15.79 -9.80 6.82
CA GLY A 238 -16.32 -8.78 5.91
C GLY A 238 -15.90 -8.97 4.45
N PHE A 239 -15.96 -7.89 3.68
CA PHE A 239 -15.74 -7.89 2.22
C PHE A 239 -14.61 -6.96 1.77
N LEU A 240 -13.69 -7.44 0.93
CA LEU A 240 -12.70 -6.63 0.22
C LEU A 240 -13.34 -5.72 -0.83
N ASN A 241 -14.45 -6.16 -1.42
CA ASN A 241 -15.22 -5.38 -2.37
C ASN A 241 -16.70 -5.31 -1.97
N PRO A 242 -17.06 -4.39 -1.05
CA PRO A 242 -18.45 -4.17 -0.64
C PRO A 242 -19.40 -3.86 -1.79
N THR A 243 -18.92 -3.17 -2.85
CA THR A 243 -19.80 -2.69 -3.93
C THR A 243 -20.46 -3.81 -4.74
N VAL A 244 -19.84 -5.00 -4.75
CA VAL A 244 -20.43 -6.22 -5.37
C VAL A 244 -21.05 -7.16 -4.33
N ASN A 245 -21.00 -6.78 -3.06
CA ASN A 245 -21.45 -7.53 -1.88
C ASN A 245 -22.49 -6.73 -1.07
N SER A 246 -23.48 -6.19 -1.78
CA SER A 246 -24.61 -5.44 -1.21
C SER A 246 -24.23 -4.24 -0.33
N ASP A 247 -23.08 -3.61 -0.59
CA ASP A 247 -22.51 -2.55 0.25
C ASP A 247 -22.39 -2.98 1.73
N GLY A 248 -22.07 -4.27 1.94
CA GLY A 248 -21.84 -4.86 3.26
C GLY A 248 -20.59 -4.31 3.96
N ALA A 249 -20.33 -4.80 5.18
CA ALA A 249 -19.20 -4.31 5.97
C ALA A 249 -17.84 -4.62 5.32
N ASP A 250 -16.95 -3.61 5.31
CA ASP A 250 -15.57 -3.73 4.82
C ASP A 250 -14.81 -4.87 5.53
N PHE A 251 -13.88 -5.48 4.80
CA PHE A 251 -12.95 -6.47 5.33
C PHE A 251 -12.13 -5.89 6.49
N GLY A 252 -11.91 -6.70 7.51
CA GLY A 252 -11.09 -6.36 8.67
C GLY A 252 -10.69 -7.58 9.49
N LEU A 253 -9.73 -7.38 10.39
CA LEU A 253 -9.38 -8.36 11.42
C LEU A 253 -10.03 -7.99 12.75
N PHE A 254 -10.73 -8.94 13.37
CA PHE A 254 -11.46 -8.72 14.62
C PHE A 254 -11.02 -9.70 15.72
N VAL A 255 -10.77 -9.18 16.91
CA VAL A 255 -10.35 -9.94 18.08
C VAL A 255 -11.55 -10.21 18.98
N PHE A 256 -11.77 -11.48 19.31
CA PHE A 256 -12.80 -11.94 20.23
C PHE A 256 -12.19 -12.57 21.47
N SER A 257 -12.58 -12.07 22.64
CA SER A 257 -12.15 -12.61 23.92
C SER A 257 -13.03 -13.76 24.39
N ALA A 258 -12.53 -14.56 25.34
CA ALA A 258 -13.30 -15.62 25.99
C ALA A 258 -14.54 -15.12 26.77
N LEU A 259 -14.59 -13.83 27.09
CA LEU A 259 -15.72 -13.21 27.80
C LEU A 259 -16.92 -12.95 26.88
N GLY A 260 -16.75 -13.02 25.56
CA GLY A 260 -17.75 -12.61 24.58
C GLY A 260 -17.87 -11.09 24.44
N GLY A 261 -18.95 -10.64 23.81
CA GLY A 261 -19.18 -9.23 23.45
C GLY A 261 -18.86 -8.93 21.98
N GLY A 262 -18.89 -7.65 21.61
CA GLY A 262 -18.50 -7.21 20.27
C GLY A 262 -17.01 -7.48 20.03
N GLY A 263 -16.69 -7.97 18.83
CA GLY A 263 -15.31 -8.14 18.41
C GLY A 263 -14.65 -6.76 18.27
N VAL A 264 -13.42 -6.65 18.76
CA VAL A 264 -12.64 -5.42 18.63
C VAL A 264 -11.88 -5.47 17.30
N GLY A 265 -12.18 -4.54 16.41
CA GLY A 265 -11.47 -4.43 15.12
C GLY A 265 -10.04 -3.96 15.35
N LEU A 266 -9.09 -4.61 14.70
CA LEU A 266 -7.74 -4.06 14.61
C LEU A 266 -7.78 -2.82 13.74
N GLU A 267 -7.10 -1.76 14.19
CA GLU A 267 -7.03 -0.53 13.42
C GLU A 267 -6.12 -0.75 12.22
N ILE A 268 -6.52 -0.26 11.04
CA ILE A 268 -5.56 -0.07 9.96
C ILE A 268 -4.59 0.98 10.48
N PRO A 269 -3.25 0.75 10.41
CA PRO A 269 -2.30 1.72 10.92
C PRO A 269 -2.63 3.07 10.31
N ALA A 270 -2.55 4.14 11.11
CA ALA A 270 -2.51 5.48 10.54
C ALA A 270 -1.27 5.51 9.64
N VAL A 271 -1.47 5.19 8.36
CA VAL A 271 -0.45 4.57 7.54
C VAL A 271 0.80 5.43 7.62
N PRO A 272 1.92 4.97 8.21
CA PRO A 272 3.14 5.75 8.19
C PRO A 272 3.46 6.00 6.71
N LYS A 273 3.47 7.27 6.30
CA LYS A 273 3.75 7.67 4.92
C LYS A 273 5.14 8.26 4.83
N ALA A 274 5.75 8.12 3.66
CA ALA A 274 6.91 8.86 3.24
C ALA A 274 6.61 9.49 1.88
N SER A 275 7.29 10.58 1.56
CA SER A 275 7.20 11.23 0.25
C SER A 275 8.40 10.84 -0.59
N VAL A 276 8.19 10.42 -1.84
CA VAL A 276 9.27 9.94 -2.72
C VAL A 276 9.21 10.69 -4.05
N GLN A 277 10.37 11.13 -4.53
CA GLN A 277 10.59 11.51 -5.91
C GLN A 277 11.52 10.50 -6.58
N LEU A 278 11.13 9.99 -7.73
CA LEU A 278 11.92 9.09 -8.56
C LEU A 278 12.51 9.88 -9.73
N ILE A 279 13.79 9.67 -10.03
CA ILE A 279 14.48 10.32 -11.16
C ILE A 279 15.12 9.25 -12.03
N HIS A 280 14.76 9.20 -13.31
CA HIS A 280 15.41 8.31 -14.26
C HIS A 280 16.66 8.98 -14.84
N ASN A 281 17.85 8.49 -14.47
CA ASN A 281 19.12 9.07 -14.88
C ASN A 281 20.06 8.06 -15.58
N SER A 282 19.53 6.92 -16.06
CA SER A 282 20.32 5.96 -16.84
C SER A 282 20.29 6.30 -18.34
N PRO A 283 21.45 6.57 -18.97
CA PRO A 283 21.48 6.97 -20.38
C PRO A 283 21.07 5.87 -21.37
N ASP A 284 21.32 4.59 -21.07
CA ASP A 284 21.15 3.47 -22.01
C ASP A 284 19.94 2.57 -21.73
N ALA A 285 19.16 2.86 -20.69
CA ALA A 285 17.97 2.08 -20.33
C ALA A 285 16.79 2.25 -21.31
N GLY A 286 16.76 3.38 -22.04
CA GLY A 286 15.59 3.78 -22.81
C GLY A 286 14.41 4.17 -21.90
N PRO A 287 13.19 4.33 -22.44
CA PRO A 287 12.02 4.63 -21.63
C PRO A 287 11.67 3.46 -20.70
N VAL A 288 11.28 3.76 -19.46
CA VAL A 288 10.95 2.75 -18.44
C VAL A 288 9.60 2.99 -17.77
N ASP A 289 9.00 1.91 -17.28
CA ASP A 289 7.85 1.93 -16.38
C ASP A 289 8.31 1.57 -14.97
N VAL A 290 7.85 2.32 -13.97
CA VAL A 290 8.16 2.10 -12.56
C VAL A 290 6.93 1.61 -11.81
N TYR A 291 7.10 0.49 -11.13
CA TYR A 291 6.09 -0.15 -10.30
C TYR A 291 6.52 -0.10 -8.84
N VAL A 292 5.65 0.39 -7.96
CA VAL A 292 5.82 0.32 -6.52
C VAL A 292 4.77 -0.66 -5.99
N GLU A 293 5.20 -1.72 -5.30
CA GLU A 293 4.30 -2.78 -4.83
C GLU A 293 3.39 -3.34 -5.95
N ASN A 294 3.99 -3.65 -7.11
CA ASN A 294 3.30 -4.11 -8.33
C ASN A 294 2.27 -3.14 -8.94
N VAL A 295 2.09 -1.94 -8.38
CA VAL A 295 1.22 -0.90 -8.95
C VAL A 295 2.05 -0.02 -9.89
N LEU A 296 1.63 0.11 -11.16
CA LEU A 296 2.23 1.04 -12.11
C LEU A 296 2.08 2.47 -11.59
N THR A 297 3.20 3.04 -11.12
CA THR A 297 3.23 4.34 -10.45
C THR A 297 3.69 5.44 -11.40
N PHE A 298 4.63 5.11 -12.30
CA PHE A 298 5.16 6.07 -13.27
C PHE A 298 5.40 5.37 -14.62
N GLU A 299 4.76 5.86 -15.68
CA GLU A 299 4.69 5.21 -17.00
C GLU A 299 5.49 6.01 -18.05
N ASP A 300 6.10 5.30 -19.01
CA ASP A 300 6.83 5.86 -20.16
C ASP A 300 7.87 6.94 -19.77
N VAL A 301 8.65 6.67 -18.72
CA VAL A 301 9.62 7.59 -18.13
C VAL A 301 10.89 7.61 -18.97
N ASN A 302 11.17 8.73 -19.62
CA ASN A 302 12.40 8.91 -20.41
C ASN A 302 13.62 9.23 -19.53
N PHE A 303 14.81 9.06 -20.10
CA PHE A 303 16.07 9.56 -19.50
C PHE A 303 15.95 11.05 -19.15
N ARG A 304 16.43 11.43 -17.96
CA ARG A 304 16.35 12.78 -17.37
C ARG A 304 14.93 13.26 -17.11
N VAL A 305 14.05 12.36 -16.68
CA VAL A 305 12.70 12.69 -16.23
C VAL A 305 12.53 12.30 -14.76
N ALA A 306 11.93 13.18 -13.98
CA ALA A 306 11.55 12.94 -12.60
C ALA A 306 10.03 12.80 -12.45
N SER A 307 9.60 11.98 -11.50
CA SER A 307 8.23 12.04 -10.99
C SER A 307 8.05 13.32 -10.16
N PRO A 308 6.81 13.81 -9.97
CA PRO A 308 6.54 14.64 -8.79
C PRO A 308 6.83 13.86 -7.51
N PHE A 309 6.98 14.54 -6.38
CA PHE A 309 6.87 13.87 -5.09
C PHE A 309 5.48 13.23 -4.96
N PHE A 310 5.44 11.96 -4.57
CA PHE A 310 4.22 11.23 -4.28
C PHE A 310 4.34 10.51 -2.94
N GLU A 311 3.21 10.31 -2.26
CA GLU A 311 3.19 9.58 -1.00
C GLU A 311 3.17 8.07 -1.23
N THR A 312 3.98 7.35 -0.47
CA THR A 312 3.96 5.89 -0.40
C THR A 312 4.05 5.42 1.06
N PHE A 313 3.86 4.12 1.27
CA PHE A 313 3.96 3.52 2.59
C PHE A 313 5.39 3.63 3.16
N ALA A 314 5.51 3.81 4.47
CA ALA A 314 6.76 3.82 5.21
C ALA A 314 6.73 2.76 6.30
N LYS A 315 7.87 2.52 6.97
CA LYS A 315 8.10 1.51 8.01
C LYS A 315 7.85 0.06 7.58
N ILE A 316 7.53 -0.16 6.31
CA ILE A 316 7.37 -1.46 5.69
C ILE A 316 8.36 -1.60 4.54
N ASN A 317 8.67 -2.84 4.19
CA ASN A 317 9.41 -3.16 2.97
C ASN A 317 8.56 -2.81 1.74
N LEU A 318 9.13 -2.02 0.84
CA LEU A 318 8.56 -1.60 -0.44
C LEU A 318 9.41 -2.15 -1.58
N LYS A 319 8.79 -2.90 -2.47
CA LYS A 319 9.40 -3.38 -3.70
C LYS A 319 9.22 -2.33 -4.80
N ILE A 320 10.33 -1.85 -5.34
CA ILE A 320 10.36 -0.95 -6.48
C ILE A 320 10.97 -1.71 -7.67
N ASP A 321 10.18 -1.87 -8.71
CA ASP A 321 10.57 -2.54 -9.94
C ASP A 321 10.58 -1.55 -11.11
N VAL A 322 11.70 -1.47 -11.82
CA VAL A 322 11.83 -0.75 -13.09
C VAL A 322 11.79 -1.75 -14.23
N ARG A 323 10.89 -1.53 -15.19
CA ARG A 323 10.72 -2.37 -16.39
C ARG A 323 10.92 -1.51 -17.65
N PRO A 324 11.33 -2.09 -18.78
CA PRO A 324 11.25 -1.38 -20.06
C PRO A 324 9.81 -0.93 -20.32
N ALA A 325 9.64 0.27 -20.87
CA ALA A 325 8.32 0.80 -21.17
C ALA A 325 7.48 -0.16 -22.01
N ASN A 326 6.18 -0.26 -21.72
CA ASN A 326 5.21 -1.13 -22.39
C ASN A 326 5.48 -2.64 -22.21
N ALA A 327 6.41 -3.04 -21.33
CA ALA A 327 6.58 -4.44 -20.98
C ALA A 327 5.37 -4.92 -20.15
N THR A 328 5.01 -6.19 -20.29
CA THR A 328 3.94 -6.79 -19.45
C THR A 328 4.33 -6.69 -17.98
N ALA A 329 3.41 -6.36 -17.07
CA ALA A 329 3.70 -6.26 -15.62
C ALA A 329 4.35 -7.54 -15.04
N THR A 330 4.10 -8.71 -15.65
CA THR A 330 4.71 -10.00 -15.29
C THR A 330 6.12 -10.23 -15.82
N SER A 331 6.70 -9.30 -16.59
CA SER A 331 8.07 -9.44 -17.10
C SER A 331 9.09 -9.23 -15.99
N ILE A 332 10.25 -9.85 -16.15
CA ILE A 332 11.40 -9.65 -15.27
C ILE A 332 11.82 -8.16 -15.33
N PRO A 333 11.92 -7.44 -14.19
CA PRO A 333 12.43 -6.09 -14.13
C PRO A 333 13.89 -5.98 -14.61
N VAL A 334 14.26 -4.81 -15.16
CA VAL A 334 15.67 -4.47 -15.41
C VAL A 334 16.39 -4.04 -14.14
N LEU A 335 15.64 -3.53 -13.16
CA LEU A 335 16.11 -3.22 -11.82
C LEU A 335 14.99 -3.52 -10.81
N SER A 336 15.33 -4.10 -9.67
CA SER A 336 14.39 -4.48 -8.61
C SER A 336 15.08 -4.37 -7.26
N GLU A 337 14.49 -3.63 -6.33
CA GLU A 337 15.03 -3.40 -4.98
C GLU A 337 13.89 -3.39 -3.96
N ILE A 338 14.21 -3.84 -2.75
CA ILE A 338 13.33 -3.68 -1.59
C ILE A 338 13.90 -2.54 -0.74
N VAL A 339 13.14 -1.46 -0.59
CA VAL A 339 13.49 -0.30 0.24
C VAL A 339 12.59 -0.23 1.45
N THR A 340 13.13 0.20 2.59
CA THR A 340 12.34 0.52 3.79
C THR A 340 12.46 2.01 4.04
N LEU A 341 11.34 2.72 3.97
CA LEU A 341 11.32 4.17 4.18
C LEU A 341 10.97 4.49 5.63
N ASP A 342 11.53 5.58 6.14
CA ASP A 342 11.12 6.14 7.42
C ASP A 342 9.92 7.06 7.26
N GLU A 343 9.04 7.01 8.26
CA GLU A 343 7.84 7.85 8.31
C GLU A 343 8.18 9.34 8.35
N ASN A 344 7.39 10.15 7.65
CA ASN A 344 7.50 11.61 7.60
C ASN A 344 8.81 12.15 6.99
N ASN A 345 9.57 11.29 6.30
CA ASN A 345 10.75 11.70 5.53
C ASN A 345 10.41 11.91 4.05
N ASP A 346 11.14 12.84 3.44
CA ASP A 346 11.17 13.05 1.99
C ASP A 346 12.39 12.34 1.40
N TYR A 347 12.20 11.60 0.32
CA TYR A 347 13.24 10.85 -0.39
C TYR A 347 13.38 11.29 -1.83
N ILE A 348 14.61 11.38 -2.31
CA ILE A 348 14.93 11.40 -3.74
C ILE A 348 15.63 10.08 -4.06
N ILE A 349 15.09 9.34 -5.03
CA ILE A 349 15.68 8.11 -5.53
C ILE A 349 16.07 8.33 -6.99
N VAL A 350 17.35 8.27 -7.28
CA VAL A 350 17.89 8.41 -8.62
C VAL A 350 18.25 7.02 -9.15
N VAL A 351 17.72 6.67 -10.32
CA VAL A 351 18.10 5.44 -11.03
C VAL A 351 19.30 5.77 -11.92
N ASP A 352 20.48 5.44 -11.44
CA ASP A 352 21.78 5.72 -12.07
C ASP A 352 22.39 4.48 -12.73
N GLY A 353 23.46 4.71 -13.47
CA GLY A 353 24.26 3.65 -14.08
C GLY A 353 23.75 3.24 -15.45
N LEU A 354 24.23 2.10 -15.92
CA LEU A 354 23.96 1.60 -17.26
C LEU A 354 23.36 0.18 -17.18
N VAL A 355 22.36 -0.09 -18.01
CA VAL A 355 21.84 -1.45 -18.25
C VAL A 355 22.95 -2.35 -18.82
N SER A 356 23.81 -1.77 -19.67
CA SER A 356 25.01 -2.45 -20.19
C SER A 356 26.21 -2.42 -19.24
N GLY A 357 26.09 -1.73 -18.10
CA GLY A 357 27.13 -1.53 -17.11
C GLY A 357 27.48 -2.77 -16.30
N SER A 358 28.56 -2.67 -15.52
CA SER A 358 28.96 -3.72 -14.59
C SER A 358 29.67 -3.12 -13.37
N GLY A 359 29.66 -3.83 -12.24
CA GLY A 359 30.26 -3.33 -11.00
C GLY A 359 29.56 -2.04 -10.55
N ALA A 360 30.34 -1.02 -10.20
CA ALA A 360 29.82 0.28 -9.80
C ALA A 360 28.97 0.95 -10.89
N ASN A 361 29.21 0.67 -12.17
CA ASN A 361 28.53 1.34 -13.27
C ASN A 361 27.24 0.61 -13.71
N ALA A 362 26.89 -0.50 -13.05
CA ALA A 362 25.63 -1.19 -13.33
C ALA A 362 24.44 -0.32 -12.87
N LEU A 363 23.28 -0.54 -13.49
CA LEU A 363 22.04 0.12 -13.10
C LEU A 363 21.74 -0.10 -11.61
N ASN A 364 21.51 0.96 -10.85
CA ASN A 364 21.28 0.92 -9.40
C ASN A 364 20.36 2.05 -8.92
N TYR A 365 19.82 1.91 -7.70
CA TYR A 365 19.12 3.00 -6.99
C TYR A 365 20.07 3.75 -6.07
N GLU A 366 20.12 5.07 -6.22
CA GLU A 366 20.83 5.98 -5.30
C GLU A 366 19.80 6.77 -4.50
N ILE A 367 19.81 6.62 -3.18
CA ILE A 367 18.75 7.11 -2.28
C ILE A 367 19.29 8.24 -1.40
N TYR A 368 18.63 9.39 -1.45
CA TYR A 368 18.84 10.51 -0.54
C TYR A 368 17.65 10.66 0.41
N ASP A 369 17.89 10.54 1.71
CA ASP A 369 16.87 10.43 2.77
C ASP A 369 16.61 11.74 3.55
N LEU A 370 17.28 12.82 3.15
CA LEU A 370 17.14 14.16 3.74
C LEU A 370 16.56 15.15 2.71
N ALA A 371 15.74 14.66 1.77
CA ALA A 371 15.22 15.50 0.69
C ALA A 371 14.32 16.62 1.23
N ARG A 372 14.07 17.63 0.39
CA ARG A 372 13.22 18.77 0.72
C ARG A 372 12.34 19.08 -0.47
N GLN A 373 11.07 19.39 -0.22
CA GLN A 373 10.14 19.79 -1.29
C GLN A 373 10.12 21.31 -1.54
N ALA A 374 10.71 22.11 -0.63
CA ALA A 374 10.81 23.57 -0.70
C ALA A 374 12.10 24.07 -0.03
N ALA A 375 12.54 25.28 -0.37
CA ALA A 375 13.69 25.90 0.30
C ALA A 375 13.35 26.26 1.75
N ASN A 376 14.35 26.20 2.63
CA ASN A 376 14.21 26.69 4.01
C ASN A 376 14.02 28.22 4.07
N ASP A 377 14.63 28.96 3.14
CA ASP A 377 14.47 30.41 2.98
C ASP A 377 13.76 30.69 1.66
N ASN A 378 12.56 31.27 1.74
CA ASN A 378 11.73 31.56 0.57
C ASN A 378 12.29 32.67 -0.36
N THR A 379 13.40 33.30 0.03
CA THR A 379 14.13 34.29 -0.79
C THR A 379 15.36 33.70 -1.49
N LYS A 380 15.69 32.44 -1.21
CA LYS A 380 16.86 31.71 -1.71
C LYS A 380 16.45 30.47 -2.50
N VAL A 381 17.43 29.74 -3.02
CA VAL A 381 17.25 28.42 -3.63
C VAL A 381 18.07 27.43 -2.82
N ASP A 382 17.47 26.32 -2.38
CA ASP A 382 18.22 25.21 -1.77
C ASP A 382 18.58 24.21 -2.87
N VAL A 383 19.88 23.97 -3.08
CA VAL A 383 20.42 23.16 -4.17
C VAL A 383 21.08 21.90 -3.60
N LEU A 384 20.53 20.72 -3.92
CA LEU A 384 21.18 19.43 -3.71
C LEU A 384 21.99 19.08 -4.96
N VAL A 385 23.21 18.58 -4.81
CA VAL A 385 24.02 18.12 -5.94
C VAL A 385 24.14 16.61 -5.90
N HIS A 386 24.00 15.97 -7.05
CA HIS A 386 24.19 14.54 -7.23
C HIS A 386 25.15 14.26 -8.39
N HIS A 387 26.12 13.37 -8.18
CA HIS A 387 27.01 12.93 -9.24
C HIS A 387 26.48 11.65 -9.91
N GLY A 388 25.70 11.83 -10.98
CA GLY A 388 25.07 10.72 -11.72
C GLY A 388 25.79 10.24 -13.00
N SER A 389 27.04 10.62 -13.24
CA SER A 389 27.80 10.28 -14.45
C SER A 389 28.72 9.06 -14.26
N PRO A 390 28.45 7.89 -14.88
CA PRO A 390 29.18 6.65 -14.57
C PRO A 390 30.59 6.54 -15.19
N ASP A 391 30.98 7.42 -16.11
CA ASP A 391 32.28 7.38 -16.81
C ASP A 391 33.18 8.58 -16.51
N THR A 392 32.91 9.31 -15.42
CA THR A 392 33.78 10.39 -14.93
C THR A 392 34.56 9.97 -13.67
N PRO A 393 35.75 10.53 -13.42
CA PRO A 393 36.37 10.48 -12.10
C PRO A 393 35.56 11.29 -11.09
N SER A 394 35.96 11.29 -9.81
CA SER A 394 35.45 12.26 -8.83
C SER A 394 35.70 13.69 -9.31
N VAL A 395 34.77 14.59 -8.99
CA VAL A 395 34.76 15.95 -9.53
C VAL A 395 34.61 17.01 -8.45
N ASP A 396 35.02 18.21 -8.81
CA ASP A 396 34.74 19.45 -8.09
C ASP A 396 33.80 20.31 -8.93
N ILE A 397 33.01 21.15 -8.27
CA ILE A 397 32.16 22.16 -8.95
C ILE A 397 32.59 23.54 -8.51
N PHE A 398 33.05 24.35 -9.46
CA PHE A 398 33.46 25.74 -9.24
C PHE A 398 32.45 26.72 -9.84
N GLU A 399 32.24 27.84 -9.16
CA GLU A 399 31.57 29.02 -9.72
C GLU A 399 32.60 30.06 -10.15
N THR A 400 32.59 30.44 -11.44
CA THR A 400 33.65 31.27 -12.01
C THR A 400 33.25 32.69 -12.41
N ALA A 401 31.95 33.02 -12.46
CA ALA A 401 31.49 34.31 -12.94
C ALA A 401 31.30 35.37 -11.84
N ILE A 402 30.72 35.01 -10.69
CA ILE A 402 30.26 36.01 -9.70
C ILE A 402 30.90 35.87 -8.31
N THR A 403 31.51 34.73 -8.00
CA THR A 403 32.16 34.41 -6.72
C THR A 403 33.69 34.38 -6.80
N ASN A 404 34.25 34.75 -7.96
CA ASN A 404 35.70 34.80 -8.21
C ASN A 404 36.38 33.42 -8.06
N GLY A 405 35.73 32.36 -8.54
CA GLY A 405 36.29 31.01 -8.56
C GLY A 405 36.05 30.21 -7.29
N ALA A 406 34.92 30.45 -6.58
CA ALA A 406 34.62 29.69 -5.38
C ALA A 406 34.32 28.23 -5.74
N GLU A 407 34.89 27.32 -4.96
CA GLU A 407 34.52 25.92 -4.96
C GLU A 407 33.19 25.77 -4.22
N LEU A 408 32.19 25.23 -4.91
CA LEU A 408 30.87 24.93 -4.35
C LEU A 408 30.85 23.50 -3.83
N VAL A 409 31.35 22.54 -4.61
CA VAL A 409 31.40 21.11 -4.26
C VAL A 409 32.83 20.62 -4.39
N ASP A 410 33.32 19.91 -3.37
CA ASP A 410 34.68 19.38 -3.26
C ASP A 410 34.62 17.84 -3.29
N ASN A 411 35.33 17.23 -4.25
CA ASN A 411 35.56 15.80 -4.37
C ASN A 411 34.29 14.93 -4.24
N ILE A 412 33.25 15.25 -5.01
CA ILE A 412 32.05 14.39 -5.10
C ILE A 412 32.36 13.21 -6.03
N SER A 413 32.12 11.99 -5.57
CA SER A 413 32.33 10.77 -6.38
C SER A 413 31.02 10.35 -7.05
N TYR A 414 31.11 9.57 -8.13
CA TYR A 414 29.93 8.93 -8.73
C TYR A 414 29.08 8.22 -7.67
N THR A 415 27.75 8.32 -7.80
CA THR A 415 26.69 7.91 -6.84
C THR A 415 26.51 8.79 -5.61
N ASP A 416 27.44 9.68 -5.30
CA ASP A 416 27.33 10.50 -4.10
C ASP A 416 26.42 11.72 -4.29
N PHE A 417 25.70 12.06 -3.23
CA PHE A 417 25.05 13.34 -3.04
C PHE A 417 25.94 14.26 -2.20
N ASP A 418 26.09 15.52 -2.60
CA ASP A 418 26.60 16.58 -1.74
C ASP A 418 25.43 17.44 -1.25
N GLY A 419 25.27 17.51 0.07
CA GLY A 419 24.07 18.01 0.73
C GLY A 419 23.66 19.43 0.32
N TYR A 420 22.48 19.86 0.77
CA TYR A 420 21.90 21.14 0.32
C TYR A 420 22.78 22.36 0.59
N GLN A 421 23.01 23.14 -0.47
CA GLN A 421 23.59 24.48 -0.43
C GLN A 421 22.52 25.53 -0.67
N THR A 422 22.47 26.57 0.17
CA THR A 422 21.53 27.68 0.00
C THR A 422 22.17 28.80 -0.80
N LEU A 423 21.67 29.03 -2.02
CA LEU A 423 22.23 29.96 -3.01
C LEU A 423 21.29 31.15 -3.30
N ASP A 424 21.87 32.23 -3.82
CA ASP A 424 21.11 33.38 -4.32
C ASP A 424 20.43 33.02 -5.65
N PRO A 425 19.17 33.44 -5.89
CA PRO A 425 18.47 33.16 -7.15
C PRO A 425 19.02 34.05 -8.28
N THR A 426 20.13 33.64 -8.89
CA THR A 426 20.82 34.36 -9.97
C THR A 426 21.40 33.38 -11.00
N ALA A 427 22.04 33.91 -12.05
CA ALA A 427 22.84 33.13 -12.97
C ALA A 427 24.26 32.89 -12.44
N TYR A 428 24.70 31.64 -12.54
CA TYR A 428 26.00 31.12 -12.17
C TYR A 428 26.70 30.59 -13.42
N VAL A 429 28.04 30.61 -13.43
CA VAL A 429 28.82 29.83 -14.39
C VAL A 429 29.50 28.72 -13.62
N LEU A 430 29.06 27.49 -13.86
CA LEU A 430 29.52 26.30 -13.17
C LEU A 430 30.52 25.55 -14.05
N GLU A 431 31.70 25.28 -13.50
CA GLU A 431 32.69 24.40 -14.11
C GLU A 431 32.79 23.10 -13.30
N ILE A 432 32.51 21.97 -13.94
CA ILE A 432 32.81 20.65 -13.40
C ILE A 432 34.26 20.34 -13.74
N ARG A 433 35.10 20.08 -12.74
CA ARG A 433 36.52 19.78 -12.92
C ARG A 433 36.85 18.42 -12.35
N GLU A 434 37.85 17.75 -12.93
CA GLU A 434 38.42 16.54 -12.34
C GLU A 434 39.15 16.88 -11.04
N GLU A 435 38.82 16.16 -9.96
CA GLU A 435 39.31 16.42 -8.60
C GLU A 435 40.83 16.57 -8.55
N GLY A 436 41.28 17.63 -7.87
CA GLY A 436 42.69 17.95 -7.66
C GLY A 436 43.41 18.47 -8.92
N THR A 437 42.66 18.79 -9.98
CA THR A 437 43.21 19.28 -11.25
C THR A 437 42.57 20.59 -11.71
N THR A 438 43.01 21.09 -12.87
CA THR A 438 42.38 22.24 -13.56
C THR A 438 41.66 21.81 -14.84
N ASN A 439 41.49 20.50 -15.02
CA ASN A 439 40.86 19.92 -16.20
C ASN A 439 39.34 20.10 -16.10
N VAL A 440 38.78 20.94 -16.97
CA VAL A 440 37.33 21.19 -17.04
C VAL A 440 36.67 20.11 -17.89
N LEU A 441 35.77 19.35 -17.28
CA LEU A 441 35.00 18.28 -17.93
C LEU A 441 33.72 18.82 -18.58
N ASN A 442 33.11 19.83 -17.96
CA ASN A 442 31.92 20.51 -18.46
C ASN A 442 31.88 21.96 -17.93
N GLU A 443 31.39 22.89 -18.75
CA GLU A 443 31.11 24.28 -18.35
C GLU A 443 29.67 24.63 -18.72
N SER A 444 28.95 25.18 -17.75
CA SER A 444 27.50 25.34 -17.77
C SER A 444 27.07 26.74 -17.31
N ASN A 445 26.24 27.40 -18.11
CA ASN A 445 25.56 28.63 -17.72
C ASN A 445 24.29 28.26 -16.94
N ALA A 446 24.39 28.24 -15.61
CA ALA A 446 23.33 27.81 -14.72
C ALA A 446 22.51 29.00 -14.21
N ASP A 447 21.43 29.36 -14.92
CA ASP A 447 20.47 30.36 -14.42
C ASP A 447 19.45 29.71 -13.47
N ILE A 448 19.62 29.97 -12.17
CA ILE A 448 18.70 29.49 -11.13
C ILE A 448 17.75 30.58 -10.61
N SER A 449 17.70 31.75 -11.25
CA SER A 449 16.85 32.87 -10.81
C SER A 449 15.35 32.56 -10.80
N GLY A 450 14.92 31.58 -11.62
CA GLY A 450 13.54 31.10 -11.68
C GLY A 450 13.10 30.21 -10.52
N PHE A 451 14.03 29.73 -9.69
CA PHE A 451 13.76 28.74 -8.63
C PHE A 451 13.66 29.34 -7.23
N ILE A 452 13.44 30.65 -7.10
CA ILE A 452 13.32 31.31 -5.80
C ILE A 452 12.28 30.62 -4.90
N GLY A 453 12.69 30.31 -3.67
CA GLY A 453 11.91 29.60 -2.66
C GLY A 453 11.77 28.09 -2.88
N GLN A 454 12.40 27.53 -3.90
CA GLN A 454 12.34 26.10 -4.21
C GLN A 454 13.58 25.36 -3.72
N SER A 455 13.38 24.08 -3.43
CA SER A 455 14.47 23.12 -3.31
C SER A 455 14.60 22.38 -4.65
N ILE A 456 15.81 22.34 -5.19
CA ILE A 456 16.12 21.72 -6.48
C ILE A 456 17.27 20.72 -6.33
N THR A 457 17.28 19.73 -7.21
CA THR A 457 18.39 18.78 -7.34
C THR A 457 19.09 19.00 -8.67
N ILE A 458 20.39 19.27 -8.63
CA ILE A 458 21.26 19.36 -9.80
C ILE A 458 22.00 18.04 -9.94
N ILE A 459 21.83 17.37 -11.08
CA ILE A 459 22.52 16.12 -11.39
C ILE A 459 23.54 16.35 -12.49
N ALA A 460 24.79 15.92 -12.28
CA ALA A 460 25.74 15.68 -13.36
C ALA A 460 25.33 14.42 -14.12
N SER A 461 24.53 14.61 -15.17
CA SER A 461 23.78 13.55 -15.85
C SER A 461 24.39 13.22 -17.21
N GLY A 462 24.49 11.94 -17.55
CA GLY A 462 24.99 11.47 -18.85
C GLY A 462 26.41 10.92 -18.78
N LEU A 463 27.05 10.80 -19.94
CA LEU A 463 28.37 10.23 -20.13
C LEU A 463 29.35 11.31 -20.60
N LEU A 464 30.55 11.35 -20.02
CA LEU A 464 31.66 12.17 -20.51
C LEU A 464 32.04 11.78 -21.94
N THR A 465 31.93 10.50 -22.26
CA THR A 465 32.31 9.93 -23.57
C THR A 465 31.18 9.10 -24.18
N PRO A 466 30.08 9.73 -24.65
CA PRO A 466 28.98 9.00 -25.27
C PRO A 466 29.42 8.33 -26.57
N SER A 467 28.82 7.19 -26.90
CA SER A 467 29.08 6.52 -28.18
C SER A 467 28.52 7.34 -29.36
N SER A 468 29.18 7.25 -30.51
CA SER A 468 28.71 7.93 -31.74
C SER A 468 27.25 7.58 -32.06
N GLY A 469 26.43 8.61 -32.28
CA GLY A 469 24.99 8.49 -32.53
C GLY A 469 24.10 8.61 -31.29
N ASN A 470 24.69 8.73 -30.09
CA ASN A 470 24.00 8.95 -28.82
C ASN A 470 24.48 10.25 -28.15
N GLU A 471 24.65 11.32 -28.92
CA GLU A 471 25.15 12.60 -28.42
C GLU A 471 24.21 13.25 -27.39
N ASP A 472 22.93 12.86 -27.38
CA ASP A 472 21.93 13.20 -26.37
C ASP A 472 22.22 12.61 -24.97
N GLN A 473 23.10 11.63 -24.89
CA GLN A 473 23.59 11.04 -23.63
C GLN A 473 24.80 11.78 -23.05
N ALA A 474 25.30 12.85 -23.66
CA ALA A 474 26.49 13.57 -23.21
C ALA A 474 26.32 14.18 -21.81
N LEU A 475 27.43 14.25 -21.06
CA LEU A 475 27.50 14.84 -19.73
C LEU A 475 27.04 16.31 -19.74
N GLU A 476 25.95 16.57 -19.03
CA GLU A 476 25.35 17.88 -18.84
C GLU A 476 24.79 18.02 -17.41
N LEU A 477 24.62 19.25 -16.94
CA LEU A 477 23.96 19.52 -15.66
C LEU A 477 22.45 19.65 -15.88
N TYR A 478 21.65 18.90 -15.12
CA TYR A 478 20.19 18.95 -15.19
C TYR A 478 19.58 19.32 -13.83
N VAL A 479 18.62 20.23 -13.84
CA VAL A 479 17.82 20.60 -12.66
C VAL A 479 16.53 19.78 -12.62
N PHE A 480 16.24 19.23 -11.46
CA PHE A 480 14.97 18.61 -11.12
C PHE A 480 14.31 19.38 -9.97
N THR A 481 13.00 19.58 -10.08
CA THR A 481 12.19 20.28 -9.05
C THR A 481 11.29 19.28 -8.35
N SER A 482 10.76 19.64 -7.18
CA SER A 482 9.79 18.81 -6.46
C SER A 482 8.49 18.52 -7.24
N SER A 483 8.19 19.30 -8.27
CA SER A 483 7.04 19.07 -9.15
C SER A 483 7.26 17.98 -10.22
N GLY A 484 8.48 17.47 -10.37
CA GLY A 484 8.83 16.48 -11.38
C GLY A 484 8.87 17.05 -12.81
N GLY A 485 8.76 16.15 -13.78
CA GLY A 485 8.82 16.45 -15.21
C GLY A 485 10.21 16.22 -15.82
N ALA A 486 10.34 16.59 -17.10
CA ALA A 486 11.64 16.58 -17.78
C ALA A 486 12.59 17.56 -17.09
N GLY A 487 13.80 17.09 -16.81
CA GLY A 487 14.85 17.89 -16.20
C GLY A 487 15.21 19.06 -17.10
N ILE A 488 15.66 20.15 -16.47
CA ILE A 488 16.01 21.39 -17.15
C ILE A 488 17.52 21.44 -17.30
N GLY A 489 18.02 21.30 -18.53
CA GLY A 489 19.45 21.37 -18.82
C GLY A 489 20.02 22.77 -18.54
N LEU A 490 21.09 22.83 -17.76
CA LEU A 490 21.87 24.02 -17.46
C LEU A 490 23.04 24.11 -18.45
N GLY A 491 22.75 24.22 -19.75
CA GLY A 491 23.75 24.08 -20.82
C GLY A 491 23.69 25.19 -21.87
N ASN A 492 24.83 25.40 -22.56
CA ASN A 492 25.12 26.58 -23.38
C ASN A 492 24.09 26.94 -24.45
N THR A 493 23.76 28.23 -24.48
CA THR A 493 22.83 28.99 -25.34
C THR A 493 23.15 28.96 -26.85
N LEU A 494 23.44 27.81 -27.44
CA LEU A 494 23.63 27.67 -28.89
C LEU A 494 22.84 26.52 -29.53
N SER A 495 22.01 25.80 -28.78
CA SER A 495 20.86 25.18 -29.46
C SER A 495 19.93 26.32 -29.85
N VAL A 496 19.72 26.51 -31.15
CA VAL A 496 18.60 27.31 -31.64
C VAL A 496 17.40 26.88 -30.81
N ASP A 497 16.71 27.83 -30.19
CA ASP A 497 15.41 27.67 -29.54
C ASP A 497 14.43 27.04 -30.55
N GLU A 498 14.58 25.75 -30.82
CA GLU A 498 13.56 24.94 -31.43
C GLU A 498 12.53 24.87 -30.33
N PHE A 499 11.50 25.71 -30.45
CA PHE A 499 10.30 25.67 -29.65
C PHE A 499 9.91 24.19 -29.53
N ASN A 500 10.20 23.57 -28.39
CA ASN A 500 10.02 22.14 -28.27
C ASN A 500 8.52 21.87 -28.19
N GLU A 501 7.92 21.57 -29.35
CA GLU A 501 6.49 21.32 -29.51
C GLU A 501 5.99 20.22 -28.55
N SER A 502 6.89 19.33 -28.11
CA SER A 502 6.60 18.22 -27.20
C SER A 502 6.24 18.63 -25.76
N ASN A 503 6.56 19.87 -25.33
CA ASN A 503 6.26 20.32 -23.97
C ASN A 503 4.93 21.07 -23.83
N THR A 504 4.25 21.36 -24.95
CA THR A 504 2.92 22.00 -24.94
C THR A 504 1.84 20.94 -25.14
N ARG A 505 1.03 20.68 -24.12
CA ARG A 505 -0.02 19.65 -24.17
C ARG A 505 -1.35 20.28 -24.58
N ILE A 506 -2.02 19.68 -25.57
CA ILE A 506 -3.35 20.09 -26.05
C ILE A 506 -4.26 18.86 -26.11
N TRP A 507 -5.30 18.82 -25.29
CA TRP A 507 -6.19 17.64 -25.17
C TRP A 507 -7.59 18.03 -24.69
N PRO A 508 -8.62 17.17 -24.83
CA PRO A 508 -8.63 15.99 -25.68
C PRO A 508 -8.69 16.37 -27.16
N ASN A 509 -8.21 15.48 -28.02
CA ASN A 509 -8.42 15.56 -29.47
C ASN A 509 -8.77 14.14 -29.96
N PRO A 510 -10.03 13.85 -30.37
CA PRO A 510 -11.14 14.78 -30.61
C PRO A 510 -11.71 15.44 -29.35
N VAL A 511 -12.21 16.67 -29.47
CA VAL A 511 -12.82 17.49 -28.41
C VAL A 511 -14.35 17.51 -28.53
N LEU A 512 -15.06 17.53 -27.40
CA LEU A 512 -16.53 17.65 -27.36
C LEU A 512 -16.95 19.11 -27.09
N SER A 513 -16.55 19.66 -25.94
CA SER A 513 -16.93 21.01 -25.51
C SER A 513 -15.77 21.86 -25.05
N GLU A 514 -14.68 21.27 -24.56
CA GLU A 514 -13.59 22.00 -23.91
C GLU A 514 -12.23 21.41 -24.30
N VAL A 515 -11.31 22.26 -24.75
CA VAL A 515 -9.92 21.88 -25.01
C VAL A 515 -9.02 22.49 -23.94
N ASN A 516 -8.23 21.64 -23.31
CA ASN A 516 -7.23 21.96 -22.32
C ASN A 516 -5.88 22.19 -22.99
N ILE A 517 -5.20 23.24 -22.54
CA ILE A 517 -3.92 23.71 -23.08
C ILE A 517 -2.99 24.00 -21.91
N GLN A 518 -1.87 23.29 -21.86
CA GLN A 518 -0.83 23.50 -20.87
C GLN A 518 0.44 23.99 -21.55
N ILE A 519 0.87 25.20 -21.17
CA ILE A 519 2.08 25.83 -21.70
C ILE A 519 3.27 25.61 -20.74
N PRO A 520 4.51 25.44 -21.25
CA PRO A 520 5.70 25.28 -20.40
C PRO A 520 5.99 26.51 -19.54
N PHE A 521 6.59 26.30 -18.35
CA PHE A 521 6.81 27.34 -17.34
C PHE A 521 7.83 28.42 -17.75
N LEU A 522 8.71 28.12 -18.72
CA LEU A 522 9.75 29.03 -19.21
C LEU A 522 9.20 30.25 -19.96
N TYR A 523 7.90 30.26 -20.26
CA TYR A 523 7.27 31.29 -21.07
C TYR A 523 6.35 32.21 -20.26
N ASN A 524 6.43 33.50 -20.55
CA ASN A 524 5.82 34.58 -19.79
C ASN A 524 4.44 35.01 -20.32
N LYS A 525 4.14 34.77 -21.61
CA LYS A 525 2.87 35.11 -22.26
C LYS A 525 2.47 34.06 -23.29
N GLY A 526 1.23 33.59 -23.23
CA GLY A 526 0.63 32.73 -24.25
C GLY A 526 -0.71 33.27 -24.75
N THR A 527 -1.00 33.07 -26.03
CA THR A 527 -2.34 33.26 -26.60
C THR A 527 -2.71 32.05 -27.42
N VAL A 528 -3.97 31.64 -27.35
CA VAL A 528 -4.56 30.62 -28.21
C VAL A 528 -5.50 31.28 -29.19
N GLN A 529 -5.46 30.82 -30.44
CA GLN A 529 -6.37 31.21 -31.50
C GLN A 529 -6.88 29.96 -32.21
N ILE A 530 -8.18 29.86 -32.44
CA ILE A 530 -8.79 28.74 -33.18
C ILE A 530 -9.38 29.28 -34.47
N PHE A 531 -9.06 28.65 -35.60
CA PHE A 531 -9.51 29.00 -36.94
C PHE A 531 -10.32 27.86 -37.56
N ASP A 532 -11.30 28.19 -38.40
CA ASP A 532 -11.93 27.21 -39.28
C ASP A 532 -11.00 26.80 -40.44
N ILE A 533 -11.40 25.79 -41.23
CA ILE A 533 -10.60 25.29 -42.37
C ILE A 533 -10.37 26.31 -43.49
N ILE A 534 -11.10 27.43 -43.50
CA ILE A 534 -10.91 28.51 -44.49
C ILE A 534 -10.07 29.67 -43.91
N GLY A 535 -9.55 29.52 -42.68
CA GLY A 535 -8.66 30.47 -42.02
C GLY A 535 -9.38 31.62 -41.31
N LYS A 536 -10.69 31.52 -41.07
CA LYS A 536 -11.42 32.52 -40.27
C LYS A 536 -11.22 32.23 -38.79
N GLN A 537 -10.75 33.23 -38.05
CA GLN A 537 -10.60 33.15 -36.60
C GLN A 537 -11.96 33.03 -35.91
N MET A 538 -12.11 32.03 -35.07
CA MET A 538 -13.33 31.71 -34.32
C MET A 538 -13.20 32.04 -32.83
N ILE A 539 -12.04 31.72 -32.23
CA ILE A 539 -11.74 31.97 -30.80
C ILE A 539 -10.36 32.62 -30.68
N SER A 540 -10.18 33.49 -29.68
CA SER A 540 -8.88 34.01 -29.28
C SER A 540 -8.88 34.32 -27.79
N GLU A 541 -7.99 33.69 -27.04
CA GLU A 541 -7.88 33.83 -25.58
C GLU A 541 -6.43 33.96 -25.14
N ASN A 542 -6.21 34.62 -24.00
CA ASN A 542 -4.90 34.65 -23.35
C ASN A 542 -4.76 33.43 -22.45
N LEU A 543 -3.56 32.90 -22.35
CA LEU A 543 -3.23 31.75 -21.51
C LEU A 543 -2.46 32.20 -20.28
N GLU A 544 -2.79 31.61 -19.15
CA GLU A 544 -2.08 31.72 -17.89
C GLU A 544 -0.96 30.67 -17.81
N LYS A 545 0.18 31.07 -17.23
CA LYS A 545 1.34 30.18 -17.03
C LYS A 545 1.09 29.23 -15.86
N ASN A 546 1.78 28.08 -15.88
CA ASN A 546 1.80 27.10 -14.79
C ASN A 546 0.41 26.61 -14.34
N THR A 547 -0.54 26.56 -15.27
CA THR A 547 -1.88 26.03 -15.05
C THR A 547 -2.40 25.37 -16.32
N VAL A 548 -3.46 24.57 -16.18
CA VAL A 548 -4.23 24.06 -17.31
C VAL A 548 -5.21 25.15 -17.74
N ASN A 549 -5.08 25.63 -18.96
CA ASN A 549 -6.00 26.60 -19.55
C ASN A 549 -7.09 25.86 -20.32
N THR A 550 -8.35 26.11 -19.99
CA THR A 550 -9.49 25.47 -20.64
C THR A 550 -10.19 26.45 -21.56
N VAL A 551 -10.33 26.07 -22.84
CA VAL A 551 -11.00 26.86 -23.88
C VAL A 551 -12.32 26.19 -24.25
N ASP A 552 -13.43 26.90 -24.08
CA ASP A 552 -14.77 26.43 -24.45
C ASP A 552 -14.97 26.50 -25.97
N VAL A 553 -15.13 25.35 -26.60
CA VAL A 553 -15.39 25.19 -28.04
C VAL A 553 -16.83 24.72 -28.33
N SER A 554 -17.71 24.66 -27.32
CA SER A 554 -19.11 24.20 -27.45
C SER A 554 -19.94 25.00 -28.46
N GLN A 555 -19.54 26.24 -28.75
CA GLN A 555 -20.19 27.12 -29.72
C GLN A 555 -19.79 26.84 -31.18
N LEU A 556 -18.78 26.00 -31.39
CA LEU A 556 -18.28 25.63 -32.71
C LEU A 556 -19.01 24.36 -33.20
N GLY A 557 -19.37 24.33 -34.49
CA GLY A 557 -20.01 23.15 -35.06
C GLY A 557 -19.02 22.00 -35.27
N THR A 558 -19.50 20.75 -35.26
CA THR A 558 -18.72 19.54 -35.56
C THR A 558 -17.87 19.71 -36.83
N GLY A 559 -16.57 19.46 -36.73
CA GLY A 559 -15.64 19.68 -37.84
C GLY A 559 -14.17 19.75 -37.43
N ILE A 560 -13.32 20.03 -38.42
CA ILE A 560 -11.87 20.20 -38.22
C ILE A 560 -11.56 21.69 -38.05
N TYR A 561 -10.73 22.02 -37.07
CA TYR A 561 -10.25 23.38 -36.81
C TYR A 561 -8.73 23.38 -36.66
N ILE A 562 -8.13 24.55 -36.89
CA ILE A 562 -6.70 24.80 -36.68
C ILE A 562 -6.56 25.60 -35.40
N LEU A 563 -5.83 25.06 -34.43
CA LEU A 563 -5.49 25.73 -33.18
C LEU A 563 -4.04 26.24 -33.29
N GLN A 564 -3.86 27.54 -33.17
CA GLN A 564 -2.57 28.21 -33.16
C GLN A 564 -2.30 28.76 -31.76
N LEU A 565 -1.13 28.44 -31.20
CA LEU A 565 -0.63 29.03 -29.97
C LEU A 565 0.50 29.98 -30.31
N ASN A 566 0.47 31.18 -29.74
CA ASN A 566 1.58 32.11 -29.77
C ASN A 566 2.09 32.31 -28.34
N ILE A 567 3.32 31.90 -28.07
CA ILE A 567 3.93 31.85 -26.73
C ILE A 567 5.28 32.55 -26.80
N ASP A 568 5.45 33.70 -26.12
CA ASP A 568 6.67 34.53 -26.13
C ASP A 568 7.33 34.65 -27.54
N ASP A 569 6.54 35.10 -28.52
CA ASP A 569 6.91 35.27 -29.93
C ASP A 569 7.19 33.96 -30.73
N LYS A 570 7.05 32.79 -30.10
CA LYS A 570 7.08 31.47 -30.76
C LYS A 570 5.66 31.03 -31.16
N ASN A 571 5.52 30.25 -32.24
CA ASN A 571 4.20 29.79 -32.73
C ASN A 571 4.14 28.27 -32.81
N LEU A 572 3.09 27.66 -32.22
CA LEU A 572 2.71 26.26 -32.43
C LEU A 572 1.40 26.22 -33.22
N THR A 573 1.27 25.30 -34.18
CA THR A 573 0.00 25.09 -34.91
C THR A 573 -0.36 23.62 -34.89
N THR A 574 -1.54 23.29 -34.37
CA THR A 574 -2.06 21.92 -34.36
C THR A 574 -3.47 21.86 -34.93
N LYS A 575 -3.90 20.65 -35.29
CA LYS A 575 -5.26 20.37 -35.75
C LYS A 575 -6.08 19.77 -34.61
N ILE A 576 -7.27 20.30 -34.37
CA ILE A 576 -8.26 19.72 -33.45
C ILE A 576 -9.52 19.29 -34.21
N GLU A 577 -10.11 18.17 -33.81
CA GLU A 577 -11.39 17.66 -34.32
C GLU A 577 -12.48 17.88 -33.25
N ILE A 578 -13.51 18.67 -33.57
CA ILE A 578 -14.67 18.88 -32.70
C ILE A 578 -15.78 17.92 -33.12
N ARG A 579 -16.30 17.14 -32.16
CA ARG A 579 -17.34 16.12 -32.41
C ARG A 579 -18.71 16.52 -31.92
#